data_AF-A0A3C1QYI6-F1
#
_entry.id   AF-A0A3C1QYI6-F1
#
_cell.length_a   1.000
_cell.length_b   1.000
_cell.length_c   1.000
_cell.angle_alpha   90.00
_cell.angle_beta   90.00
_cell.angle_gamma   90.00
#
_symmetry.space_group_name_H-M   'P 1'
#
loop_
_entity.id
_entity.type
_entity.pdbx_description
1 polymer ?
#
loop_
_entity_poly.entity_id
_entity_poly.type
_entity_poly.pdbx_seq_one_letter_code
_entity_poly.pdbx_strand_id
1 'polypeptide(L)'
;NQLGMVVRGLSGEGSDASGSIFQISNQTTLGESEEDIIKRLQSVLQSIIEHELNARQKLLEADARKLHDKIGRAYGILQNSHVVNSAEAMNLLSLLRLGIDLQVFPEETRPVIDRLFIEAQPGHIQYALKHDLEAGERDCSRATRLREEFAKFPTPTFTANGKN
;
A
#
# COMPACT_ATOMS: atom_id res chain seq x y z
N ASN A 1 19.33 -0.03 18.10
CA ASN A 1 19.92 0.67 16.94
C ASN A 1 21.25 0.04 16.54
N GLN A 2 21.26 -1.19 16.01
CA GLN A 2 22.50 -1.98 15.83
C GLN A 2 22.94 -2.18 14.37
N LEU A 3 22.21 -1.66 13.36
CA LEU A 3 22.48 -1.95 11.95
C LEU A 3 22.80 -0.72 11.07
N GLY A 4 22.87 0.49 11.64
CA GLY A 4 23.22 1.71 10.87
C GLY A 4 22.22 2.09 9.76
N MET A 5 20.93 1.80 9.96
CA MET A 5 19.85 2.14 9.03
C MET A 5 18.70 2.85 9.75
N VAL A 6 17.94 3.60 8.96
CA VAL A 6 16.72 4.29 9.39
C VAL A 6 15.53 3.69 8.65
N VAL A 7 14.43 3.48 9.38
CA VAL A 7 13.14 3.04 8.84
C VAL A 7 12.10 4.10 9.17
N ARG A 8 11.31 4.54 8.19
CA ARG A 8 10.22 5.51 8.38
C ARG A 8 9.06 5.26 7.42
N GLY A 9 7.88 5.83 7.70
CA GLY A 9 6.77 5.85 6.76
C GLY A 9 7.06 6.68 5.52
N LEU A 10 6.32 6.45 4.43
CA LEU A 10 6.48 7.18 3.16
C LEU A 10 6.34 8.70 3.31
N SER A 11 5.53 9.18 4.27
CA SER A 11 5.25 10.60 4.49
C SER A 11 6.35 11.36 5.26
N GLY A 12 7.46 10.71 5.62
CA GLY A 12 8.63 11.37 6.21
C GLY A 12 8.94 10.96 7.66
N GLU A 13 9.80 11.73 8.33
CA GLU A 13 10.29 11.46 9.69
C GLU A 13 9.20 11.61 10.74
N GLY A 14 9.06 10.61 11.62
CA GLY A 14 8.04 10.59 12.68
C GLY A 14 6.60 10.33 12.18
N SER A 15 6.42 10.04 10.90
CA SER A 15 5.09 9.77 10.32
C SER A 15 4.68 8.31 10.44
N ASP A 16 3.39 8.08 10.63
CA ASP A 16 2.78 6.75 10.55
C ASP A 16 2.98 6.16 9.14
N ALA A 17 3.22 4.85 9.07
CA ALA A 17 3.35 4.12 7.81
C ALA A 17 1.99 3.88 7.14
N SER A 18 1.35 4.97 6.70
CA SER A 18 0.06 4.95 6.02
C SER A 18 0.12 4.07 4.77
N GLY A 19 -0.84 3.14 4.65
CA GLY A 19 -0.85 2.16 3.55
C GLY A 19 0.26 1.10 3.64
N SER A 20 0.92 0.95 4.80
CA SER A 20 2.00 -0.01 5.02
C SER A 20 3.20 0.18 4.07
N ILE A 21 3.46 1.43 3.66
CA ILE A 21 4.62 1.77 2.83
C ILE A 21 5.72 2.35 3.72
N PHE A 22 6.89 1.73 3.65
CA PHE A 22 8.07 2.08 4.44
C PHE A 22 9.23 2.49 3.53
N GLN A 23 9.97 3.50 3.97
CA GLN A 23 11.28 3.86 3.42
C GLN A 23 12.37 3.35 4.36
N ILE A 24 13.34 2.65 3.79
CA ILE A 24 14.53 2.16 4.49
C ILE A 24 15.75 2.79 3.82
N SER A 25 16.61 3.43 4.61
CA SER A 25 17.80 4.11 4.11
C SER A 25 19.03 3.84 4.98
N ASN A 26 20.21 3.96 4.39
CA ASN A 26 21.44 4.00 5.17
C ASN A 26 21.46 5.22 6.09
N GLN A 27 22.04 5.07 7.27
CA GLN A 27 22.32 6.16 8.20
C GLN A 27 23.77 6.62 8.12
N THR A 28 24.69 5.67 7.93
CA THR A 28 26.12 5.94 7.80
C THR A 28 26.46 6.40 6.40
N THR A 29 27.30 7.45 6.30
CA THR A 29 27.76 8.05 5.04
C THR A 29 29.28 8.13 4.96
N LEU A 30 29.96 8.53 6.03
CA LEU A 30 31.42 8.68 6.06
C LEU A 30 32.10 7.44 6.64
N GLY A 31 33.23 7.04 6.04
CA GLY A 31 34.08 5.95 6.55
C GLY A 31 33.72 4.55 6.03
N GLU A 32 32.81 4.47 5.06
CA GLU A 32 32.38 3.24 4.40
C GLU A 32 32.20 3.53 2.90
N SER A 33 32.54 2.58 2.02
CA SER A 33 32.36 2.76 0.58
C SER A 33 30.88 2.70 0.20
N GLU A 34 30.48 3.32 -0.90
CA GLU A 34 29.09 3.18 -1.39
C GLU A 34 28.73 1.73 -1.68
N GLU A 35 29.69 0.93 -2.16
CA GLU A 35 29.51 -0.51 -2.42
C GLU A 35 29.16 -1.29 -1.15
N ASP A 36 29.89 -1.04 -0.05
CA ASP A 36 29.63 -1.68 1.24
C ASP A 36 28.28 -1.24 1.83
N ILE A 37 27.95 0.06 1.70
CA ILE A 37 26.66 0.61 2.13
C ILE A 37 25.51 -0.09 1.39
N ILE A 38 25.59 -0.20 0.06
CA ILE A 38 24.58 -0.86 -0.78
C ILE A 38 24.47 -2.34 -0.41
N LYS A 39 25.60 -3.04 -0.26
CA LYS A 39 25.63 -4.46 0.10
C LYS A 39 24.96 -4.73 1.45
N ARG A 40 25.23 -3.90 2.45
CA ARG A 40 24.57 -3.99 3.77
C ARG A 40 23.06 -3.74 3.65
N LEU A 41 22.66 -2.70 2.92
CA LEU A 41 21.25 -2.37 2.72
C LEU A 41 20.50 -3.53 2.03
N GLN A 42 21.08 -4.11 0.98
CA GLN A 42 20.54 -5.26 0.27
C GLN A 42 20.35 -6.48 1.19
N SER A 43 21.36 -6.79 2.02
CA SER A 43 21.27 -7.91 2.97
C SER A 43 20.09 -7.77 3.95
N VAL A 44 19.83 -6.55 4.41
CA VAL A 44 18.72 -6.29 5.33
C VAL A 44 17.40 -6.34 4.60
N LEU A 45 17.31 -5.70 3.42
CA LEU A 45 16.11 -5.72 2.60
C LEU A 45 15.69 -7.15 2.26
N GLN A 46 16.65 -8.03 1.94
CA GLN A 46 16.39 -9.43 1.68
C GLN A 46 15.73 -10.14 2.88
N SER A 47 16.25 -9.92 4.10
CA SER A 47 15.64 -10.46 5.32
C SER A 47 14.23 -9.92 5.57
N ILE A 48 14.00 -8.63 5.30
CA ILE A 48 12.67 -8.02 5.44
C ILE A 48 11.69 -8.62 4.44
N ILE A 49 12.09 -8.79 3.18
CA ILE A 49 11.28 -9.43 2.13
C ILE A 49 10.90 -10.85 2.56
N GLU A 50 11.85 -11.63 3.05
CA GLU A 50 11.60 -13.00 3.54
C GLU A 50 10.63 -13.01 4.72
N HIS A 51 10.79 -12.11 5.69
CA HIS A 51 9.88 -12.00 6.82
C HIS A 51 8.45 -11.60 6.39
N GLU A 52 8.33 -10.69 5.43
CA GLU A 52 7.06 -10.20 4.90
C GLU A 52 6.32 -11.31 4.14
N LEU A 53 7.00 -12.01 3.23
CA LEU A 53 6.43 -13.15 2.50
C LEU A 53 5.97 -14.26 3.44
N ASN A 54 6.78 -14.59 4.46
CA ASN A 54 6.40 -15.55 5.49
C ASN A 54 5.20 -15.08 6.33
N ALA A 55 5.10 -13.78 6.61
CA ALA A 55 3.96 -13.23 7.35
C ALA A 55 2.67 -13.32 6.54
N ARG A 56 2.70 -13.09 5.21
CA ARG A 56 1.55 -13.31 4.33
C ARG A 56 1.05 -14.75 4.38
N GLN A 57 1.97 -15.70 4.27
CA GLN A 57 1.65 -17.12 4.32
C GLN A 57 1.01 -17.50 5.67
N LYS A 58 1.57 -17.02 6.78
CA LYS A 58 1.00 -17.23 8.12
C LYS A 58 -0.41 -16.63 8.27
N LEU A 59 -0.68 -15.47 7.67
CA LEU A 59 -2.02 -14.86 7.70
C LEU A 59 -3.05 -15.72 6.96
N LEU A 60 -2.67 -16.29 5.81
CA LEU A 60 -3.52 -17.20 5.04
C LEU A 60 -3.77 -18.51 5.80
N GLU A 61 -2.73 -19.10 6.38
CA GLU A 61 -2.83 -20.35 7.16
C GLU A 61 -3.67 -20.17 8.43
N ALA A 62 -3.55 -19.01 9.09
CA ALA A 62 -4.29 -18.73 10.31
C ALA A 62 -5.79 -18.53 10.04
N ASP A 63 -6.15 -17.68 9.08
CA ASP A 63 -7.55 -17.45 8.70
C ASP A 63 -7.69 -16.75 7.33
N ALA A 64 -7.55 -17.52 6.25
CA ALA A 64 -7.73 -17.01 4.89
C ALA A 64 -9.10 -16.35 4.67
N ARG A 65 -10.18 -16.85 5.31
CA ARG A 65 -11.53 -16.28 5.15
C ARG A 65 -11.59 -14.86 5.68
N LYS A 66 -10.99 -14.60 6.84
CA LYS A 66 -10.91 -13.25 7.41
C LYS A 66 -10.05 -12.31 6.57
N LEU A 67 -8.98 -12.81 5.96
CA LEU A 67 -8.17 -12.01 5.04
C LEU A 67 -8.94 -11.67 3.76
N HIS A 68 -9.65 -12.64 3.18
CA HIS A 68 -10.52 -12.43 2.02
C HIS A 68 -11.65 -11.44 2.33
N ASP A 69 -12.29 -11.53 3.49
CA ASP A 69 -13.31 -10.56 3.93
C ASP A 69 -12.73 -9.14 4.02
N LYS A 70 -11.52 -8.97 4.58
CA LYS A 70 -10.85 -7.65 4.61
C LYS A 70 -10.60 -7.09 3.22
N ILE A 71 -10.07 -7.91 2.31
CA ILE A 71 -9.78 -7.49 0.92
C ILE A 71 -11.09 -7.16 0.19
N GLY A 72 -12.12 -8.00 0.32
CA GLY A 72 -13.44 -7.80 -0.29
C GLY A 72 -14.15 -6.54 0.22
N ARG A 73 -14.07 -6.27 1.54
CA ARG A 73 -14.57 -5.02 2.12
C ARG A 73 -13.83 -3.81 1.59
N ALA A 74 -12.50 -3.88 1.50
CA ALA A 74 -11.72 -2.79 0.96
C ALA A 74 -12.11 -2.47 -0.49
N TYR A 75 -12.25 -3.51 -1.32
CA TYR A 75 -12.74 -3.39 -2.70
C TYR A 75 -14.14 -2.74 -2.74
N GLY A 76 -15.08 -3.22 -1.93
CA GLY A 76 -16.44 -2.69 -1.88
C GLY A 76 -16.51 -1.23 -1.44
N ILE A 77 -15.70 -0.82 -0.46
CA ILE A 77 -15.60 0.57 -0.02
C ILE A 77 -15.04 1.44 -1.15
N LEU A 78 -13.93 1.04 -1.80
CA LEU A 78 -13.34 1.83 -2.88
C LEU A 78 -14.27 1.98 -4.08
N GLN A 79 -15.13 0.99 -4.33
CA GLN A 79 -16.10 1.02 -5.42
C GLN A 79 -17.34 1.89 -5.13
N ASN A 80 -17.72 2.08 -3.85
CA ASN A 80 -19.03 2.66 -3.50
C ASN A 80 -19.00 3.87 -2.56
N SER A 81 -17.89 4.11 -1.85
CA SER A 81 -17.79 5.19 -0.85
C SER A 81 -17.91 6.57 -1.49
N HIS A 82 -18.58 7.51 -0.80
CA HIS A 82 -18.76 8.90 -1.26
C HIS A 82 -17.83 9.92 -0.59
N VAL A 83 -17.21 9.55 0.53
CA VAL A 83 -16.23 10.35 1.27
C VAL A 83 -15.16 9.38 1.76
N VAL A 84 -13.89 9.65 1.45
CA VAL A 84 -12.75 8.84 1.91
C VAL A 84 -11.60 9.76 2.22
N ASN A 85 -11.12 9.73 3.46
CA ASN A 85 -9.95 10.52 3.84
C ASN A 85 -8.64 9.87 3.34
N SER A 86 -7.53 10.61 3.43
CA SER A 86 -6.24 10.14 2.89
C SER A 86 -5.76 8.85 3.56
N ALA A 87 -5.80 8.77 4.89
CA ALA A 87 -5.30 7.60 5.63
C ALA A 87 -6.12 6.34 5.34
N GLU A 88 -7.44 6.49 5.26
CA GLU A 88 -8.36 5.42 4.88
C GLU A 88 -8.07 4.93 3.46
N ALA A 89 -7.96 5.82 2.47
CA ALA A 89 -7.64 5.45 1.09
C ALA A 89 -6.32 4.67 1.00
N MET A 90 -5.28 5.12 1.71
CA MET A 90 -3.98 4.42 1.74
C MET A 90 -4.11 3.00 2.30
N ASN A 91 -4.84 2.83 3.40
CA ASN A 91 -5.04 1.51 4.01
C ASN A 91 -5.86 0.57 3.13
N LEU A 92 -6.92 1.09 2.48
CA LEU A 92 -7.72 0.32 1.55
C LEU A 92 -6.90 -0.10 0.34
N LEU A 93 -6.19 0.83 -0.31
CA LEU A 93 -5.31 0.54 -1.45
C LEU A 93 -4.22 -0.48 -1.11
N SER A 94 -3.69 -0.43 0.12
CA SER A 94 -2.74 -1.43 0.63
C SER A 94 -3.33 -2.84 0.71
N LEU A 95 -4.57 -2.97 1.16
CA LEU A 95 -5.29 -4.26 1.13
C LEU A 95 -5.52 -4.76 -0.30
N LEU A 96 -5.80 -3.87 -1.25
CA LEU A 96 -5.94 -4.26 -2.66
C LEU A 96 -4.60 -4.69 -3.26
N ARG A 97 -3.52 -4.00 -2.91
CA ARG A 97 -2.16 -4.38 -3.32
C ARG A 97 -1.78 -5.76 -2.79
N LEU A 98 -2.07 -6.04 -1.52
CA LEU A 98 -1.92 -7.37 -0.95
C LEU A 98 -2.82 -8.39 -1.68
N GLY A 99 -4.06 -8.03 -2.01
CA GLY A 99 -4.95 -8.89 -2.79
C GLY A 99 -4.37 -9.29 -4.15
N ILE A 100 -3.71 -8.36 -4.86
CA ILE A 100 -3.02 -8.66 -6.12
C ILE A 100 -1.87 -9.63 -5.88
N ASP A 101 -1.05 -9.39 -4.86
CA ASP A 101 0.05 -10.27 -4.50
C ASP A 101 -0.40 -11.69 -4.12
N LEU A 102 -1.62 -11.81 -3.59
CA LEU A 102 -2.27 -13.08 -3.25
C LEU A 102 -3.12 -13.65 -4.41
N GLN A 103 -2.99 -13.09 -5.61
CA GLN A 103 -3.68 -13.53 -6.83
C GLN A 103 -5.22 -13.46 -6.75
N VAL A 104 -5.76 -12.62 -5.86
CA VAL A 104 -7.20 -12.30 -5.80
C VAL A 104 -7.60 -11.44 -7.01
N PHE A 105 -6.66 -10.66 -7.52
CA PHE A 105 -6.82 -9.80 -8.71
C PHE A 105 -5.69 -10.07 -9.70
N PRO A 106 -5.88 -9.78 -11.00
CA PRO A 106 -4.84 -9.94 -12.02
C PRO A 106 -3.62 -9.04 -11.75
N GLU A 107 -2.42 -9.56 -12.03
CA GLU A 107 -1.14 -8.86 -11.82
C GLU A 107 -1.05 -7.55 -12.61
N GLU A 108 -1.70 -7.48 -13.77
CA GLU A 108 -1.75 -6.30 -14.65
C GLU A 108 -2.44 -5.10 -14.00
N THR A 109 -3.17 -5.31 -12.90
CA THR A 109 -3.82 -4.23 -12.14
C THR A 109 -2.90 -3.56 -11.11
N ARG A 110 -1.72 -4.14 -10.82
CA ARG A 110 -0.81 -3.58 -9.81
C ARG A 110 -0.36 -2.15 -10.12
N PRO A 111 -0.03 -1.76 -11.37
CA PRO A 111 0.30 -0.38 -11.70
C PRO A 111 -0.85 0.61 -11.45
N VAL A 112 -2.10 0.16 -11.54
CA VAL A 112 -3.27 1.00 -11.24
C VAL A 112 -3.30 1.35 -9.77
N ILE A 113 -3.10 0.36 -8.89
CA ILE A 113 -3.04 0.57 -7.44
C ILE A 113 -1.85 1.47 -7.06
N ASP A 114 -0.67 1.23 -7.65
CA ASP A 114 0.53 2.04 -7.41
C ASP A 114 0.32 3.51 -7.80
N ARG A 115 -0.33 3.75 -8.94
CA ARG A 115 -0.69 5.10 -9.38
C ARG A 115 -1.69 5.74 -8.42
N LEU A 116 -2.70 5.00 -7.96
CA LEU A 116 -3.72 5.52 -7.05
C LEU A 116 -3.16 5.90 -5.68
N PHE A 117 -2.10 5.23 -5.20
CA PHE A 117 -1.39 5.67 -3.99
C PHE A 117 -0.86 7.10 -4.09
N ILE A 118 -0.46 7.54 -5.30
CA ILE A 118 0.03 8.88 -5.59
C ILE A 118 -1.16 9.83 -5.81
N GLU A 119 -2.07 9.46 -6.72
CA GLU A 119 -3.20 10.31 -7.12
C GLU A 119 -4.19 10.59 -5.97
N ALA A 120 -4.30 9.69 -4.99
CA ALA A 120 -5.14 9.88 -3.81
C ALA A 120 -4.55 10.87 -2.80
N GLN A 121 -3.29 11.30 -2.92
CA GLN A 121 -2.70 12.24 -1.97
C GLN A 121 -3.37 13.63 -2.06
N PRO A 122 -3.45 14.39 -0.95
CA PRO A 122 -4.10 15.71 -0.92
C PRO A 122 -3.63 16.65 -2.04
N GLY A 123 -2.30 16.75 -2.24
CA GLY A 123 -1.71 17.63 -3.25
C GLY A 123 -2.06 17.23 -4.68
N HIS A 124 -2.15 15.94 -4.98
CA HIS A 124 -2.51 15.47 -6.32
C HIS A 124 -3.99 15.68 -6.63
N ILE A 125 -4.88 15.48 -5.65
CA ILE A 125 -6.31 15.80 -5.79
C ILE A 125 -6.50 17.29 -6.06
N GLN A 126 -5.83 18.15 -5.31
CA GLN A 126 -5.89 19.60 -5.49
C GLN A 126 -5.32 20.04 -6.85
N TYR A 127 -4.17 19.48 -7.24
CA TYR A 127 -3.56 19.74 -8.54
C TYR A 127 -4.48 19.35 -9.70
N ALA A 128 -5.15 18.19 -9.62
CA ALA A 128 -6.04 17.71 -10.66
C ALA A 128 -7.26 18.62 -10.88
N LEU A 129 -7.79 19.22 -9.80
CA LEU A 129 -8.98 20.09 -9.85
C LEU A 129 -8.67 21.57 -10.09
N LYS A 130 -7.39 21.96 -10.07
CA LYS A 130 -6.89 23.31 -10.43
C LYS A 130 -7.49 24.46 -9.60
N HIS A 131 -7.95 24.18 -8.39
CA HIS A 131 -8.35 25.19 -7.42
C HIS A 131 -8.10 24.68 -6.00
N ASP A 132 -8.10 25.60 -5.04
CA ASP A 132 -7.96 25.24 -3.64
C ASP A 132 -9.23 24.54 -3.14
N LEU A 133 -9.03 23.43 -2.44
CA LEU A 133 -10.09 22.59 -1.90
C LEU A 133 -9.96 22.52 -0.40
N GLU A 134 -11.08 22.61 0.30
CA GLU A 134 -11.13 22.29 1.71
C GLU A 134 -10.95 20.78 1.95
N ALA A 135 -10.59 20.38 3.18
CA ALA A 135 -10.30 18.99 3.50
C ALA A 135 -11.46 18.04 3.13
N GLY A 136 -12.70 18.42 3.45
CA GLY A 136 -13.88 17.62 3.11
C GLY A 136 -14.12 17.49 1.60
N GLU A 137 -13.86 18.56 0.83
CA GLU A 137 -14.00 18.52 -0.63
C GLU A 137 -12.94 17.63 -1.29
N ARG A 138 -11.72 17.61 -0.74
CA ARG A 138 -10.68 16.65 -1.16
C ARG A 138 -11.11 15.21 -0.89
N ASP A 139 -11.77 14.95 0.24
CA ASP A 139 -12.24 13.61 0.60
C ASP A 139 -13.37 13.11 -0.31
N CYS A 140 -14.31 14.00 -0.68
CA CYS A 140 -15.36 13.71 -1.67
C CYS A 140 -14.76 13.47 -3.08
N SER A 141 -13.81 14.31 -3.48
CA SER A 141 -13.14 14.23 -4.78
C SER A 141 -12.30 12.95 -4.89
N ARG A 142 -11.57 12.59 -3.83
CA ARG A 142 -10.83 11.34 -3.73
C ARG A 142 -11.75 10.14 -3.87
N ALA A 143 -12.85 10.12 -3.11
CA ALA A 143 -13.82 9.03 -3.21
C ALA A 143 -14.37 8.91 -4.64
N THR A 144 -14.68 10.02 -5.30
CA THR A 144 -15.17 10.03 -6.69
C THR A 144 -14.15 9.45 -7.66
N ARG A 145 -12.90 9.90 -7.59
CA ARG A 145 -11.80 9.37 -8.40
C ARG A 145 -11.60 7.87 -8.19
N LEU A 146 -11.63 7.40 -6.94
CA LEU A 146 -11.51 5.98 -6.60
C LEU A 146 -12.67 5.17 -7.18
N ARG A 147 -13.92 5.63 -7.02
CA ARG A 147 -15.09 4.95 -7.60
C ARG A 147 -15.00 4.82 -9.12
N GLU A 148 -14.55 5.87 -9.82
CA GLU A 148 -14.40 5.85 -11.28
C GLU A 148 -13.36 4.82 -11.76
N GLU A 149 -12.24 4.70 -11.05
CA GLU A 149 -11.22 3.70 -11.35
C GLU A 149 -11.70 2.29 -11.00
N PHE A 150 -12.36 2.12 -9.84
CA PHE A 150 -12.89 0.84 -9.38
C PHE A 150 -14.14 0.36 -10.13
N ALA A 151 -14.84 1.24 -10.85
CA ALA A 151 -15.92 0.87 -11.78
C ALA A 151 -15.40 0.03 -12.96
N LYS A 152 -14.12 0.20 -13.33
CA LYS A 152 -13.46 -0.54 -14.41
C LYS A 152 -12.51 -1.63 -13.89
N PHE A 153 -12.33 -1.71 -12.58
CA PHE A 153 -11.40 -2.65 -11.94
C PHE A 153 -12.04 -4.05 -11.86
N PRO A 154 -11.28 -5.12 -12.16
CA PRO A 154 -11.82 -6.47 -12.17
C PRO A 154 -12.38 -6.88 -10.80
N THR A 155 -13.43 -7.69 -10.84
CA THR A 155 -14.01 -8.27 -9.63
C THR A 155 -13.03 -9.25 -8.97
N PRO A 156 -12.91 -9.27 -7.63
CA PRO A 156 -12.02 -10.19 -6.94
C PRO A 156 -12.43 -11.64 -7.17
N THR A 157 -11.44 -12.52 -7.37
CA THR A 157 -11.64 -13.97 -7.41
C THR A 157 -10.95 -14.60 -6.21
N PHE A 158 -11.72 -14.90 -5.16
CA PHE A 158 -11.19 -15.58 -3.99
C PHE A 158 -11.16 -17.08 -4.26
N THR A 159 -9.99 -17.62 -4.59
CA THR A 159 -9.83 -19.08 -4.67
C THR A 159 -9.73 -19.65 -3.26
N ALA A 160 -10.53 -20.66 -2.97
CA ALA A 160 -10.43 -21.42 -1.73
C ALA A 160 -9.28 -22.43 -1.82
N ASN A 161 -8.05 -21.98 -2.06
CA ASN A 161 -6.89 -22.87 -2.02
C ASN A 161 -6.32 -22.95 -0.59
N GLY A 162 -7.12 -23.58 0.27
CA GLY A 162 -6.62 -24.37 1.38
C GLY A 162 -7.24 -25.75 1.21
N LYS A 163 -6.43 -26.75 0.88
CA LYS A 163 -6.86 -28.16 0.87
C LYS A 163 -7.66 -28.44 2.15
N ASN A 164 -8.95 -28.78 2.00
CA ASN A 164 -9.61 -29.65 2.96
C ASN A 164 -9.00 -31.04 2.84
#